data_AF-A0A355FUJ5-F1
#
_entry.id   AF-A0A355FUJ5-F1
#
_cell.length_a   1.000
_cell.length_b   1.000
_cell.length_c   1.000
_cell.angle_alpha   90.00
_cell.angle_beta   90.00
_cell.angle_gamma   90.00
#
_symmetry.space_group_name_H-M   'P 1'
#
loop_
_entity.id
_entity.type
_entity.pdbx_description
1 polymer ?
#
loop_
_entity_poly.entity_id
_entity_poly.type
_entity_poly.pdbx_seq_one_letter_code
_entity_poly.pdbx_strand_id
1 'polypeptide(L)'
;MNSILVWLSQPWPWYVAGPIIGLMVPLHLILLNRTFGISSSFRHVCAAIIPNNLDFLKYDWKSETWNLIFAVGILGGAFIAARYLSTDAPIDLSQAAIARMADFGITDLSGQHPKQIFEWSLLGDWRTLLLVVGGGFLVGFGTRYAGGCTSGHAIMGLSHLQLPSFVAVLGFFTGGLLMSWVFLPLLFA
;
A
#
# COMPACT_ATOMS: atom_id res chain seq x y z
N MET A 1 -17.51 -8.56 25.82
CA MET A 1 -16.80 -8.36 24.54
C MET A 1 -15.79 -9.51 24.42
N ASN A 2 -15.90 -10.40 23.43
CA ASN A 2 -15.12 -11.64 23.36
C ASN A 2 -13.61 -11.36 23.46
N SER A 3 -12.89 -12.05 24.35
CA SER A 3 -11.45 -11.85 24.58
C SER A 3 -10.60 -11.95 23.30
N ILE A 4 -11.05 -12.77 22.34
CA ILE A 4 -10.44 -12.93 21.02
C ILE A 4 -10.55 -11.65 20.17
N LEU A 5 -11.72 -11.00 20.18
CA LEU A 5 -11.94 -9.76 19.43
C LEU A 5 -11.06 -8.62 19.96
N VAL A 6 -10.90 -8.55 21.28
CA VAL A 6 -9.99 -7.57 21.90
C VAL A 6 -8.55 -7.82 21.46
N TRP A 7 -8.09 -9.08 21.47
CA TRP A 7 -6.74 -9.44 21.03
C TRP A 7 -6.49 -9.17 19.54
N LEU A 8 -7.45 -9.48 18.67
CA LEU A 8 -7.35 -9.23 17.23
C LEU A 8 -7.30 -7.74 16.87
N SER A 9 -7.87 -6.86 17.72
CA SER A 9 -7.96 -5.42 17.45
C SER A 9 -6.76 -4.62 17.98
N GLN A 10 -5.86 -5.25 18.73
CA GLN A 10 -4.64 -4.59 19.22
C GLN A 10 -3.58 -4.47 18.11
N PRO A 11 -2.69 -3.46 18.16
CA PRO A 11 -1.52 -3.41 17.29
C PRO A 11 -0.65 -4.65 17.49
N TRP A 12 -0.35 -5.36 16.40
CA TRP A 12 0.51 -6.54 16.47
C TRP A 12 1.97 -6.15 16.33
N PRO A 13 2.86 -6.70 17.18
CA PRO A 13 4.28 -6.47 17.04
C PRO A 13 4.79 -6.93 15.67
N TRP A 14 5.78 -6.22 15.14
CA TRP A 14 6.35 -6.50 13.82
C TRP A 14 6.89 -7.93 13.69
N TYR A 15 7.39 -8.52 14.78
CA TYR A 15 7.90 -9.90 14.81
C TYR A 15 6.79 -10.96 14.78
N VAL A 16 5.52 -10.56 14.92
CA VAL A 16 4.35 -11.43 14.72
C VAL A 16 3.76 -11.18 13.33
N ALA A 17 3.46 -9.92 13.00
CA ALA A 17 2.84 -9.56 11.74
C ALA A 17 3.75 -9.87 10.53
N GLY A 18 5.06 -9.62 10.66
CA GLY A 18 6.05 -9.88 9.62
C GLY A 18 6.11 -11.34 9.18
N PRO A 19 6.37 -12.30 10.09
CA PRO A 19 6.34 -13.72 9.75
C PRO A 19 4.99 -14.19 9.18
N ILE A 20 3.85 -13.68 9.69
CA ILE A 20 2.52 -14.05 9.16
C ILE A 20 2.37 -13.58 7.70
N ILE A 21 2.74 -12.34 7.38
CA ILE A 21 2.73 -11.82 6.01
C ILE A 21 3.70 -12.62 5.13
N GLY A 22 4.89 -12.92 5.65
CA GLY A 22 5.89 -13.74 4.96
C GLY A 22 5.36 -15.15 4.64
N LEU A 23 4.66 -15.79 5.58
CA LEU A 23 4.04 -17.12 5.38
C LEU A 23 2.92 -17.10 4.34
N MET A 24 2.31 -15.96 4.03
CA MET A 24 1.36 -15.87 2.94
C MET A 24 2.00 -16.22 1.59
N VAL A 25 3.30 -15.97 1.42
CA VAL A 25 4.03 -16.28 0.18
C VAL A 25 4.07 -17.79 -0.11
N PRO A 26 4.68 -18.65 0.74
CA PRO A 26 4.67 -20.09 0.49
C PRO A 26 3.26 -20.66 0.51
N LEU A 27 2.35 -20.13 1.33
CA LEU A 27 0.95 -20.59 1.35
C LEU A 27 0.29 -20.40 -0.01
N HIS A 28 0.43 -19.23 -0.63
CA HIS A 28 -0.14 -18.97 -1.96
C HIS A 28 0.55 -19.78 -3.06
N LEU A 29 1.88 -19.92 -3.00
CA LEU A 29 2.62 -20.69 -4.00
C LEU A 29 2.32 -22.19 -3.93
N ILE A 30 2.25 -22.76 -2.73
CA ILE A 30 2.03 -24.19 -2.53
C ILE A 30 0.56 -24.55 -2.80
N LEU A 31 -0.39 -23.77 -2.28
CA LEU A 31 -1.81 -24.11 -2.41
C LEU A 31 -2.40 -23.73 -3.77
N LEU A 32 -1.96 -22.61 -4.36
CA LEU A 32 -2.60 -22.06 -5.56
C LEU A 32 -1.67 -22.02 -6.77
N ASN A 33 -0.35 -22.18 -6.58
CA ASN A 33 0.64 -22.01 -7.65
C ASN A 33 0.46 -20.68 -8.41
N ARG A 34 0.08 -19.62 -7.69
CA ARG A 34 -0.13 -18.26 -8.22
C ARG A 34 0.80 -17.28 -7.52
N THR A 35 1.21 -16.25 -8.25
CA THR A 35 2.07 -15.18 -7.75
C THR A 35 1.28 -14.15 -6.93
N PHE A 36 1.97 -13.46 -6.04
CA PHE A 36 1.41 -12.43 -5.15
C PHE A 36 1.71 -11.05 -5.76
N GLY A 37 0.68 -10.32 -6.18
CA GLY A 37 0.83 -8.98 -6.74
C GLY A 37 -0.51 -8.31 -7.06
N ILE A 38 -0.62 -7.01 -6.79
CA ILE A 38 -1.87 -6.24 -6.94
C ILE A 38 -1.80 -5.29 -8.14
N SER A 39 -0.61 -4.80 -8.50
CA SER A 39 -0.45 -3.79 -9.54
C SER A 39 -0.98 -4.19 -10.92
N SER A 40 -0.88 -5.48 -11.26
CA SER A 40 -1.41 -6.02 -12.51
C SER A 40 -2.94 -5.97 -12.56
N SER A 41 -3.62 -6.05 -11.42
CA SER A 41 -5.08 -5.96 -11.31
C SER A 41 -5.63 -4.65 -11.88
N PHE A 42 -4.93 -3.53 -11.71
CA PHE A 42 -5.32 -2.25 -12.34
C PHE A 42 -5.30 -2.33 -13.86
N ARG A 43 -4.28 -2.98 -14.45
CA ARG A 43 -4.20 -3.21 -15.91
C ARG A 43 -5.29 -4.16 -16.38
N HIS A 44 -5.62 -5.20 -15.61
CA HIS A 44 -6.70 -6.14 -15.93
C HIS A 44 -8.06 -5.45 -15.96
N VAL A 45 -8.35 -4.60 -14.96
CA VAL A 45 -9.57 -3.79 -14.90
C VAL A 45 -9.65 -2.84 -16.11
N CYS A 46 -8.56 -2.14 -16.44
CA CYS A 46 -8.53 -1.29 -17.62
C CYS A 46 -8.78 -2.08 -18.92
N ALA A 47 -8.20 -3.27 -19.07
CA ALA A 47 -8.42 -4.13 -20.24
C ALA A 47 -9.85 -4.68 -20.32
N ALA A 48 -10.55 -4.81 -19.19
CA ALA A 48 -11.92 -5.29 -19.13
C ALA A 48 -12.96 -4.20 -19.46
N ILE A 49 -12.72 -2.95 -19.02
CA ILE A 49 -13.70 -1.86 -19.09
C ILE A 49 -13.47 -0.94 -20.28
N ILE A 50 -12.21 -0.69 -20.66
CA ILE A 50 -11.89 0.27 -21.73
C ILE A 50 -11.95 -0.48 -23.07
N PRO A 51 -12.98 -0.28 -23.92
CA PRO A 51 -12.99 -0.83 -25.25
C PRO A 51 -11.85 -0.18 -26.02
N ASN A 52 -10.79 -0.94 -26.34
CA ASN A 52 -9.65 -0.29 -26.98
C ASN A 52 -8.85 -1.15 -27.96
N ASN A 53 -8.28 -0.42 -28.92
CA ASN A 53 -7.39 -0.92 -29.96
C ASN A 53 -5.91 -0.80 -29.57
N LEU A 54 -5.61 -0.49 -28.31
CA LEU A 54 -4.24 -0.40 -27.78
C LEU A 54 -3.66 -1.78 -27.55
N ASP A 55 -2.51 -2.07 -28.17
CA ASP A 55 -1.85 -3.37 -28.04
C ASP A 55 -1.44 -3.70 -26.59
N PHE A 56 -1.20 -2.68 -25.77
CA PHE A 56 -0.95 -2.86 -24.33
C PHE A 56 -2.13 -3.48 -23.56
N LEU A 57 -3.37 -3.27 -24.01
CA LEU A 57 -4.57 -3.81 -23.35
C LEU A 57 -5.12 -5.06 -24.06
N LYS A 58 -4.59 -5.41 -25.23
CA LYS A 58 -4.96 -6.62 -26.00
C LYS A 58 -4.22 -7.85 -25.49
N TYR A 59 -4.76 -8.48 -24.45
CA TYR A 59 -4.30 -9.78 -23.97
C TYR A 59 -5.44 -10.47 -23.23
N ASP A 60 -5.30 -11.77 -22.97
CA ASP A 60 -6.28 -12.53 -22.20
C ASP A 60 -6.15 -12.26 -20.70
N TRP A 61 -6.73 -11.15 -20.24
CA TRP A 61 -6.75 -10.79 -18.82
C TRP A 61 -7.53 -11.77 -17.96
N LYS A 62 -8.43 -12.60 -18.54
CA LYS A 62 -9.24 -13.56 -17.78
C LYS A 62 -8.38 -14.70 -17.21
N SER A 63 -7.25 -15.01 -17.86
CA SER A 63 -6.26 -15.97 -17.33
C SER A 63 -5.69 -15.57 -15.95
N GLU A 64 -5.74 -14.28 -15.63
CA GLU A 64 -5.24 -13.67 -14.39
C GLU A 64 -6.38 -13.25 -13.43
N THR A 65 -7.60 -13.78 -13.61
CA THR A 65 -8.78 -13.44 -12.77
C THR A 65 -8.53 -13.65 -11.27
N TRP A 66 -7.63 -14.56 -10.91
CA TRP A 66 -7.21 -14.76 -9.53
C TRP A 66 -6.74 -13.46 -8.86
N ASN A 67 -5.97 -12.62 -9.56
CA ASN A 67 -5.44 -11.37 -9.01
C ASN A 67 -6.57 -10.36 -8.73
N LEU A 68 -7.68 -10.44 -9.47
CA LEU A 68 -8.88 -9.63 -9.25
C LEU A 68 -9.65 -10.12 -8.02
N ILE A 69 -9.84 -11.43 -7.88
CA ILE A 69 -10.47 -12.03 -6.69
C ILE A 69 -9.67 -11.67 -5.44
N PHE A 70 -8.34 -11.78 -5.53
CA PHE A 70 -7.44 -11.40 -4.45
C PHE A 70 -7.57 -9.92 -4.09
N ALA A 71 -7.61 -9.02 -5.08
CA ALA A 71 -7.83 -7.60 -4.84
C ALA A 71 -9.18 -7.31 -4.15
N VAL A 72 -10.26 -7.98 -4.55
CA VAL A 72 -11.56 -7.90 -3.88
C VAL A 72 -11.48 -8.41 -2.44
N GLY A 73 -10.76 -9.51 -2.21
CA GLY A 73 -10.50 -10.05 -0.88
C GLY A 73 -9.77 -9.06 0.02
N ILE A 74 -8.78 -8.33 -0.50
CA ILE A 74 -8.09 -7.25 0.23
C ILE A 74 -9.08 -6.15 0.60
N LEU A 75 -9.92 -5.70 -0.33
CA LEU A 75 -10.93 -4.67 -0.05
C LEU A 75 -11.94 -5.12 1.01
N GLY A 76 -12.42 -6.36 0.91
CA GLY A 76 -13.33 -6.94 1.90
C GLY A 76 -12.68 -7.08 3.28
N GLY A 77 -11.43 -7.57 3.33
CA GLY A 77 -10.65 -7.67 4.55
C GLY A 77 -10.40 -6.30 5.19
N ALA A 78 -10.02 -5.30 4.39
CA ALA A 78 -9.84 -3.92 4.84
C ALA A 78 -11.15 -3.31 5.37
N PHE A 79 -12.29 -3.56 4.71
CA PHE A 79 -13.59 -3.10 5.18
C PHE A 79 -13.98 -3.75 6.52
N ILE A 80 -13.80 -5.06 6.66
CA ILE A 80 -14.06 -5.77 7.92
C ILE A 80 -13.15 -5.23 9.03
N ALA A 81 -11.86 -5.07 8.74
CA ALA A 81 -10.90 -4.50 9.67
C ALA A 81 -11.33 -3.08 10.11
N ALA A 82 -11.63 -2.22 9.15
CA ALA A 82 -12.04 -0.84 9.39
C ALA A 82 -13.33 -0.72 10.22
N ARG A 83 -14.29 -1.65 10.07
CA ARG A 83 -15.59 -1.58 10.75
C ARG A 83 -15.65 -2.32 12.08
N TYR A 84 -14.88 -3.39 12.24
CA TYR A 84 -15.01 -4.30 13.38
C TYR A 84 -13.74 -4.48 14.20
N LEU A 85 -12.57 -4.15 13.67
CA LEU A 85 -11.27 -4.34 14.34
C LEU A 85 -10.49 -3.03 14.55
N SER A 86 -10.99 -1.90 14.06
CA SER A 86 -10.42 -0.58 14.33
C SER A 86 -10.52 -0.26 15.81
N THR A 87 -9.41 0.19 16.37
CA THR A 87 -9.37 0.77 17.71
C THR A 87 -9.00 2.24 17.59
N ASP A 88 -9.62 3.11 18.39
CA ASP A 88 -9.24 4.53 18.52
C ASP A 88 -7.95 4.72 19.36
N ALA A 89 -7.19 3.64 19.55
CA ALA A 89 -5.94 3.67 20.28
C ALA A 89 -4.94 4.56 19.53
N PRO A 90 -4.24 5.47 20.24
CA PRO A 90 -3.25 6.33 19.60
C PRO A 90 -2.13 5.48 19.00
N ILE A 91 -1.68 5.87 17.80
CA ILE A 91 -0.50 5.26 17.19
C ILE A 91 0.70 5.56 18.10
N ASP A 92 1.42 4.52 18.53
CA ASP A 92 2.64 4.67 19.33
C ASP A 92 3.77 5.22 18.46
N LEU A 93 3.92 6.55 18.47
CA LEU A 93 4.89 7.30 17.69
C LEU A 93 6.03 7.78 18.59
N SER A 94 7.25 7.76 18.04
CA SER A 94 8.41 8.31 18.73
C SER A 94 8.28 9.83 18.89
N GLN A 95 8.88 10.39 19.95
CA GLN A 95 8.86 11.84 20.19
C GLN A 95 9.44 12.64 19.01
N ALA A 96 10.45 12.10 18.33
CA ALA A 96 11.01 12.71 17.12
C ALA A 96 10.02 12.73 15.95
N ALA A 97 9.19 11.69 15.80
CA ALA A 97 8.16 11.66 14.76
C ALA A 97 7.03 12.65 15.06
N ILE A 98 6.61 12.76 16.33
CA ILE A 98 5.59 13.72 16.76
C ILE A 98 6.07 15.16 16.51
N ALA A 99 7.31 15.49 16.91
CA ALA A 99 7.89 16.81 16.67
C ALA A 99 7.93 17.15 15.16
N ARG A 100 8.38 16.21 14.32
CA ARG A 100 8.43 16.41 12.87
C ARG A 100 7.04 16.58 12.24
N MET A 101 6.03 15.84 12.72
CA MET A 101 4.66 16.01 12.24
C MET A 101 4.09 17.39 12.62
N ALA A 102 4.42 17.88 13.83
CA ALA A 102 4.05 19.23 14.25
C ALA A 102 4.68 20.31 13.34
N ASP A 103 5.92 20.13 12.89
CA ASP A 103 6.57 21.03 11.92
C ASP A 103 5.81 21.12 10.59
N PHE A 104 5.09 20.07 10.20
CA PHE A 104 4.26 20.04 8.99
C PHE A 104 2.82 20.52 9.22
N GLY A 105 2.49 21.03 10.41
CA GLY A 105 1.13 21.43 10.79
C GLY A 105 0.20 20.25 11.09
N ILE A 106 0.75 19.03 11.23
CA ILE A 106 -0.01 17.83 11.58
C ILE A 106 -0.01 17.68 13.10
N THR A 107 -1.06 18.18 13.74
CA THR A 107 -1.20 18.19 15.21
C THR A 107 -2.22 17.19 15.74
N ASP A 108 -3.17 16.78 14.89
CA ASP A 108 -4.15 15.73 15.20
C ASP A 108 -3.59 14.38 14.74
N LEU A 109 -3.02 13.64 15.69
CA LEU A 109 -2.55 12.28 15.50
C LEU A 109 -3.60 11.26 15.97
N SER A 110 -4.85 11.68 16.18
CA SER A 110 -5.94 10.77 16.49
C SER A 110 -6.34 9.95 15.25
N GLY A 111 -6.52 8.65 15.45
CA GLY A 111 -6.85 7.72 14.38
C GLY A 111 -5.64 7.26 13.56
N GLN A 112 -5.92 6.66 12.40
CA GLN A 112 -4.91 5.95 11.60
C GLN A 112 -4.21 6.80 10.54
N HIS A 113 -4.73 8.00 10.25
CA HIS A 113 -4.23 8.88 9.20
C HIS A 113 -4.42 10.36 9.57
N PRO A 114 -3.52 11.25 9.11
CA PRO A 114 -3.68 12.69 9.34
C PRO A 114 -4.92 13.25 8.63
N LYS A 115 -5.92 13.70 9.40
CA LYS A 115 -7.12 14.34 8.84
C LYS A 115 -6.77 15.63 8.10
N GLN A 116 -5.75 16.35 8.56
CA GLN A 116 -5.23 17.58 7.94
C GLN A 116 -4.67 17.41 6.52
N ILE A 117 -4.56 16.18 6.01
CA ILE A 117 -4.12 15.92 4.63
C ILE A 117 -5.20 15.15 3.87
N PHE A 118 -5.85 14.18 4.51
CA PHE A 118 -6.71 13.21 3.83
C PHE A 118 -8.22 13.45 4.02
N GLU A 119 -8.62 14.56 4.62
CA GLU A 119 -10.03 14.90 4.78
C GLU A 119 -10.67 15.35 3.46
N TRP A 120 -11.93 14.94 3.23
CA TRP A 120 -12.68 15.27 2.02
C TRP A 120 -12.83 16.78 1.79
N SER A 121 -12.85 17.59 2.85
CA SER A 121 -12.89 19.05 2.80
C SER A 121 -11.62 19.67 2.19
N LEU A 122 -10.50 18.96 2.23
CA LEU A 122 -9.18 19.43 1.79
C LEU A 122 -8.83 18.99 0.36
N LEU A 123 -9.71 18.27 -0.33
CA LEU A 123 -9.48 17.87 -1.73
C LEU A 123 -9.38 19.04 -2.71
N GLY A 124 -9.83 20.24 -2.32
CA GLY A 124 -9.63 21.46 -3.11
C GLY A 124 -8.23 22.09 -2.94
N ASP A 125 -7.47 21.67 -1.91
CA ASP A 125 -6.12 22.16 -1.70
C ASP A 125 -5.15 21.58 -2.72
N TRP A 126 -4.32 22.43 -3.32
CA TRP A 126 -3.41 22.03 -4.36
C TRP A 126 -2.32 21.08 -3.83
N ARG A 127 -1.92 21.20 -2.55
CA ARG A 127 -0.93 20.32 -1.93
C ARG A 127 -1.50 18.91 -1.78
N THR A 128 -2.72 18.81 -1.25
CA THR A 128 -3.46 17.54 -1.15
C THR A 128 -3.66 16.90 -2.53
N LEU A 129 -4.08 17.68 -3.53
CA LEU A 129 -4.21 17.18 -4.91
C LEU A 129 -2.88 16.68 -5.48
N LEU A 130 -1.80 17.43 -5.28
CA LEU A 130 -0.47 17.03 -5.74
C LEU A 130 -0.02 15.71 -5.07
N LEU A 131 -0.24 15.56 -3.77
CA LEU A 131 0.12 14.36 -3.03
C LEU A 131 -0.72 13.15 -3.44
N VAL A 132 -2.04 13.30 -3.55
CA VAL A 132 -2.96 12.19 -3.84
C VAL A 132 -2.92 11.84 -5.33
N VAL A 133 -3.16 12.80 -6.21
CA VAL A 133 -3.25 12.58 -7.66
C VAL A 133 -1.86 12.46 -8.27
N GLY A 134 -0.97 13.40 -7.97
CA GLY A 134 0.41 13.38 -8.45
C GLY A 134 1.18 12.19 -7.89
N GLY A 135 1.09 11.94 -6.59
CA GLY A 135 1.69 10.76 -5.96
C GLY A 135 1.12 9.45 -6.52
N GLY A 136 -0.21 9.34 -6.65
CA GLY A 136 -0.86 8.17 -7.26
C GLY A 136 -0.39 7.90 -8.69
N PHE A 137 -0.27 8.96 -9.50
CA PHE A 137 0.26 8.87 -10.86
C PHE A 137 1.72 8.37 -10.87
N LEU A 138 2.59 8.97 -10.06
CA LEU A 138 4.00 8.57 -9.95
C LEU A 138 4.16 7.14 -9.46
N VAL A 139 3.36 6.70 -8.48
CA VAL A 139 3.35 5.32 -7.99
C VAL A 139 2.90 4.36 -9.08
N GLY A 140 1.84 4.69 -9.82
CA GLY A 140 1.35 3.86 -10.94
C GLY A 140 2.38 3.73 -12.06
N PHE A 141 2.97 4.86 -12.48
CA PHE A 141 4.04 4.90 -13.49
C PHE A 141 5.27 4.10 -13.02
N GLY A 142 5.78 4.39 -11.82
CA GLY A 142 6.97 3.76 -11.26
C GLY A 142 6.80 2.25 -11.07
N THR A 143 5.63 1.81 -10.60
CA THR A 143 5.27 0.39 -10.47
C THR A 143 5.36 -0.33 -11.83
N ARG A 144 4.88 0.30 -12.91
CA ARG A 144 4.97 -0.31 -14.23
C ARG A 144 6.40 -0.31 -14.76
N TYR A 145 7.13 0.78 -14.56
CA TYR A 145 8.52 0.94 -14.96
C TYR A 145 9.43 -0.09 -14.27
N ALA A 146 9.21 -0.35 -12.97
CA ALA A 146 9.93 -1.37 -12.21
C ALA A 146 9.51 -2.82 -12.56
N GLY A 147 8.38 -2.99 -13.24
CA GLY A 147 7.81 -4.31 -13.54
C GLY A 147 7.05 -4.95 -12.38
N GLY A 148 6.75 -4.20 -11.32
CA GLY A 148 6.06 -4.69 -10.13
C GLY A 148 5.92 -3.62 -9.05
N CYS A 149 5.04 -3.86 -8.08
CA CYS A 149 4.85 -3.00 -6.90
C CYS A 149 5.63 -3.56 -5.70
N THR A 150 5.49 -2.90 -4.54
CA THR A 150 6.10 -3.34 -3.27
C THR A 150 5.70 -4.77 -2.89
N SER A 151 4.45 -5.18 -3.07
CA SER A 151 4.03 -6.57 -2.82
C SER A 151 4.71 -7.57 -3.76
N GLY A 152 4.88 -7.22 -5.04
CA GLY A 152 5.56 -8.07 -6.01
C GLY A 152 7.07 -8.20 -5.76
N HIS A 153 7.77 -7.09 -5.54
CA HIS A 153 9.23 -7.12 -5.36
C HIS A 153 9.65 -7.40 -3.92
N ALA A 154 9.06 -6.74 -2.92
CA ALA A 154 9.50 -6.84 -1.53
C ALA A 154 8.99 -8.10 -0.83
N ILE A 155 7.74 -8.50 -1.07
CA ILE A 155 7.15 -9.69 -0.42
C ILE A 155 7.51 -10.93 -1.25
N MET A 156 7.06 -11.02 -2.50
CA MET A 156 7.31 -12.21 -3.33
C MET A 156 8.76 -12.29 -3.85
N GLY A 157 9.25 -11.23 -4.50
CA GLY A 157 10.53 -11.22 -5.20
C GLY A 157 11.74 -11.44 -4.29
N LEU A 158 11.78 -10.82 -3.12
CA LEU A 158 12.84 -11.04 -2.13
C LEU A 158 12.75 -12.44 -1.50
N SER A 159 11.55 -12.97 -1.27
CA SER A 159 11.41 -14.36 -0.82
C SER A 159 11.93 -15.38 -1.84
N HIS A 160 11.90 -15.03 -3.13
CA HIS A 160 12.50 -15.79 -4.23
C HIS A 160 13.99 -15.46 -4.48
N LEU A 161 14.60 -14.61 -3.66
CA LEU A 161 16.00 -14.16 -3.78
C LEU A 161 16.32 -13.53 -5.16
N GLN A 162 15.35 -12.85 -5.76
CA GLN A 162 15.53 -12.21 -7.06
C GLN A 162 16.34 -10.92 -6.93
N LEU A 163 17.52 -10.89 -7.56
CA LEU A 163 18.38 -9.69 -7.58
C LEU A 163 17.68 -8.45 -8.17
N PRO A 164 16.88 -8.53 -9.27
CA PRO A 164 16.14 -7.37 -9.76
C PRO A 164 15.17 -6.79 -8.72
N SER A 165 14.51 -7.67 -7.95
CA SER A 165 13.60 -7.26 -6.88
C SER A 165 14.34 -6.60 -5.72
N PHE A 166 15.54 -7.07 -5.39
CA PHE A 166 16.40 -6.40 -4.41
C PHE A 166 16.76 -4.97 -4.83
N VAL A 167 17.19 -4.78 -6.08
CA VAL A 167 17.50 -3.44 -6.62
C VAL A 167 16.26 -2.54 -6.63
N ALA A 168 15.10 -3.06 -7.04
CA ALA A 168 13.84 -2.31 -7.03
C ALA A 168 13.46 -1.87 -5.61
N VAL A 169 13.60 -2.75 -4.62
CA VAL A 169 13.30 -2.43 -3.21
C VAL A 169 14.23 -1.34 -2.67
N LEU A 170 15.53 -1.39 -2.97
CA LEU A 170 16.44 -0.29 -2.62
C LEU A 170 15.95 1.04 -3.21
N GLY A 171 15.56 1.06 -4.49
CA GLY A 171 14.99 2.24 -5.13
C GLY A 171 13.71 2.75 -4.44
N PHE A 172 12.80 1.85 -4.04
CA PHE A 172 11.59 2.23 -3.32
C PHE A 172 11.91 2.87 -1.96
N PHE A 173 12.83 2.30 -1.19
CA PHE A 173 13.25 2.87 0.09
C PHE A 173 13.97 4.21 -0.10
N THR A 174 14.86 4.34 -1.08
CA THR A 174 15.51 5.61 -1.40
C THR A 174 14.48 6.68 -1.79
N GLY A 175 13.51 6.34 -2.64
CA GLY A 175 12.41 7.24 -3.01
C GLY A 175 11.58 7.68 -1.80
N GLY A 176 11.24 6.76 -0.90
CA GLY A 176 10.53 7.07 0.35
C GLY A 176 11.33 7.97 1.29
N LEU A 177 12.64 7.74 1.42
CA LEU A 177 13.53 8.60 2.19
C LEU A 177 13.65 10.00 1.58
N LEU A 178 13.81 10.11 0.26
CA LEU A 178 13.81 11.41 -0.43
C LEU A 178 12.48 12.14 -0.22
N MET A 179 11.35 11.43 -0.34
CA MET A 179 10.04 12.01 -0.06
C MET A 179 9.94 12.53 1.38
N SER A 180 10.36 11.73 2.35
CA SER A 180 10.24 12.06 3.77
C SER A 180 11.16 13.19 4.23
N TRP A 181 12.40 13.23 3.72
CA TRP A 181 13.44 14.15 4.20
C TRP A 181 13.63 15.38 3.32
N VAL A 182 13.19 15.35 2.07
CA VAL A 182 13.38 16.45 1.12
C VAL A 182 12.02 17.02 0.71
N PHE A 183 11.15 16.23 0.10
CA PHE A 183 9.94 16.76 -0.53
C PHE A 183 8.84 17.15 0.47
N LEU A 184 8.57 16.34 1.50
CA LEU A 184 7.57 16.69 2.51
C LEU A 184 7.90 18.00 3.24
N PRO A 185 9.13 18.22 3.76
CA PRO A 185 9.51 19.51 4.32
C PRO A 185 9.32 20.67 3.35
N LEU A 186 9.65 20.51 2.06
CA LEU A 186 9.48 21.57 1.06
C LEU A 186 8.00 21.88 0.75
N LEU A 187 7.11 20.89 0.88
CA LEU A 187 5.68 21.06 0.61
C LEU A 187 4.93 21.66 1.81
N PHE A 188 5.40 21.38 3.03
CA PHE A 188 4.74 21.76 4.28
C PHE A 188 5.47 22.84 5.09
N ALA A 189 6.67 23.27 4.69
CA ALA A 189 7.28 24.52 5.14
C ALA A 189 6.48 25.75 4.70
#